data_AF-A0A183DXY9-F1
#
_entry.id   AF-A0A183DXY9-F1
#
_cell.length_a   1.000
_cell.length_b   1.000
_cell.length_c   1.000
_cell.angle_alpha   90.00
_cell.angle_beta   90.00
_cell.angle_gamma   90.00
#
_symmetry.space_group_name_H-M   'P 1'
#
loop_
_entity.id
_entity.type
_entity.pdbx_description
1 polymer ?
#
loop_
_entity_poly.entity_id
_entity_poly.type
_entity_poly.pdbx_seq_one_letter_code
_entity_poly.pdbx_strand_id
1 'polypeptide(L)'
;MPMITVNTASVSLDEVQSSYKGHGLINRLLFVSEVCLPLQKDALIMLIRYLVENTVNVQTYALAHHRLELLRGAAPVTESPGATFCENAVDGWAHLDSQWMDKTSMKAQTQLDVLIAEFNRQKEEGVKESTRRAFNDVFEQHIAMGQLQEAAKLYSHGIREYCTSPKHVIQVAQ
;
A
#
# COMPACT_ATOMS: atom_id res chain seq x y z
N MET A 1 16.55 -19.71 5.37
CA MET A 1 17.48 -19.47 4.23
C MET A 1 18.31 -18.25 4.57
N PRO A 2 19.63 -18.22 4.28
CA PRO A 2 20.42 -17.03 4.53
C PRO A 2 19.91 -15.87 3.65
N MET A 3 19.60 -14.74 4.29
CA MET A 3 19.15 -13.53 3.62
C MET A 3 20.36 -12.90 2.93
N ILE A 4 20.33 -12.80 1.61
CA ILE A 4 21.40 -12.16 0.83
C ILE A 4 21.23 -10.65 1.01
N THR A 5 22.24 -9.99 1.58
CA THR A 5 22.27 -8.53 1.75
C THR A 5 23.23 -7.91 0.74
N VAL A 6 22.80 -6.86 0.06
CA VAL A 6 23.57 -6.13 -0.95
C VAL A 6 24.04 -4.80 -0.37
N ASN A 7 25.36 -4.59 -0.35
CA ASN A 7 26.00 -3.38 0.20
C ASN A 7 26.33 -2.32 -0.87
N THR A 8 25.82 -2.49 -2.09
CA THR A 8 26.02 -1.55 -3.21
C THR A 8 24.68 -1.01 -3.70
N ALA A 9 24.63 0.29 -4.02
CA ALA A 9 23.45 0.93 -4.60
C ALA A 9 23.50 0.81 -6.13
N SER A 10 23.22 -0.38 -6.66
CA SER A 10 23.18 -0.62 -8.11
C SER A 10 21.82 -0.33 -8.74
N VAL A 11 20.76 -0.21 -7.93
CA VAL A 11 19.38 0.03 -8.38
C VAL A 11 18.98 1.49 -8.10
N SER A 12 18.34 2.14 -9.07
CA SER A 12 17.80 3.49 -8.91
C SER A 12 16.37 3.45 -8.36
N LEU A 13 16.11 4.15 -7.27
CA LEU A 13 14.76 4.23 -6.68
C LEU A 13 13.78 4.98 -7.58
N ASP A 14 14.24 5.99 -8.32
CA ASP A 14 13.40 6.75 -9.27
C ASP A 14 12.93 5.88 -10.45
N GLU A 15 13.80 4.98 -10.91
CA GLU A 15 13.44 3.99 -11.93
C GLU A 15 12.41 3.00 -11.40
N VAL A 16 12.56 2.55 -10.15
CA VAL A 16 11.57 1.68 -9.49
C VAL A 16 10.22 2.40 -9.35
N GLN A 17 10.21 3.65 -8.89
CA GLN A 17 8.99 4.43 -8.72
C GLN A 17 8.26 4.70 -10.04
N SER A 18 9.01 4.97 -11.12
CA SER A 18 8.42 5.22 -12.45
C SER A 18 7.95 3.94 -13.15
N SER A 19 8.59 2.80 -12.89
CA SER A 19 8.28 1.52 -13.56
C SER A 19 7.12 0.74 -12.94
N TYR A 20 6.81 0.98 -11.66
CA TYR A 20 5.79 0.22 -10.93
C TYR A 20 4.74 1.13 -10.31
N LYS A 21 3.54 0.58 -10.10
CA LYS A 21 2.42 1.25 -9.40
C LYS A 21 1.69 0.27 -8.49
N GLY A 22 0.84 0.81 -7.61
CA GLY A 22 0.01 0.05 -6.69
C GLY A 22 0.81 -0.89 -5.81
N HIS A 23 0.29 -2.10 -5.60
CA HIS A 23 0.94 -3.13 -4.79
C HIS A 23 2.28 -3.59 -5.35
N GLY A 24 2.47 -3.51 -6.67
CA GLY A 24 3.76 -3.81 -7.29
C GLY A 24 4.85 -2.89 -6.76
N LEU A 25 4.59 -1.58 -6.72
CA LEU A 25 5.56 -0.60 -6.20
C LEU A 25 5.79 -0.79 -4.70
N ILE A 26 4.72 -0.97 -3.92
CA ILE A 26 4.81 -1.22 -2.47
C ILE A 26 5.73 -2.41 -2.16
N ASN A 27 5.51 -3.54 -2.82
CA ASN A 27 6.30 -4.75 -2.61
C ASN A 27 7.76 -4.56 -3.02
N ARG A 28 8.02 -3.81 -4.11
CA ARG A 28 9.39 -3.52 -4.57
C ARG A 28 10.12 -2.64 -3.57
N LEU A 29 9.50 -1.57 -3.08
CA LEU A 29 10.12 -0.68 -2.09
C LEU A 29 10.36 -1.39 -0.75
N LEU A 30 9.41 -2.21 -0.29
CA LEU A 30 9.61 -3.06 0.89
C LEU A 30 10.81 -4.01 0.69
N PHE A 31 10.89 -4.68 -0.45
CA PHE A 31 12.01 -5.57 -0.75
C PHE A 31 13.36 -4.84 -0.81
N VAL A 32 13.42 -3.69 -1.49
CA VAL A 32 14.65 -2.89 -1.56
C VAL A 32 15.08 -2.44 -0.16
N SER A 33 14.12 -2.04 0.69
CA SER A 33 14.41 -1.68 2.09
C SER A 33 14.94 -2.83 2.94
N GLU A 34 14.70 -4.09 2.56
CA GLU A 34 15.21 -5.24 3.29
C GLU A 34 16.58 -5.69 2.77
N VAL A 35 16.78 -5.62 1.45
CA VAL A 35 17.93 -6.25 0.78
C VAL A 35 19.09 -5.28 0.55
N CYS A 36 18.82 -4.00 0.34
CA CYS A 36 19.81 -3.00 0.00
C CYS A 36 19.99 -2.01 1.16
N LEU A 37 20.96 -2.27 2.04
CA LEU A 37 21.21 -1.42 3.22
C LEU A 37 21.47 0.05 2.85
N PRO A 38 22.27 0.38 1.81
CA PRO A 38 22.52 1.78 1.45
C PRO A 38 21.26 2.55 1.06
N LEU A 39 20.26 1.88 0.47
CA LEU A 39 19.03 2.50 -0.01
C LEU A 39 17.86 2.36 0.97
N GLN A 40 18.10 1.74 2.12
CA GLN A 40 17.03 1.32 3.01
C GLN A 40 16.20 2.49 3.55
N LYS A 41 16.86 3.56 4.01
CA LYS A 41 16.18 4.79 4.49
C LYS A 41 15.34 5.42 3.39
N ASP A 42 15.93 5.63 2.22
CA ASP A 42 15.29 6.33 1.11
C ASP A 42 14.12 5.53 0.54
N ALA A 43 14.24 4.20 0.45
CA ALA A 43 13.17 3.30 0.04
C ALA A 43 11.97 3.37 1.00
N LEU A 44 12.21 3.42 2.32
CA LEU A 44 11.15 3.55 3.32
C LEU A 44 10.47 4.92 3.27
N ILE A 45 11.22 6.01 3.09
CA ILE A 45 10.66 7.35 2.95
C ILE A 45 9.80 7.44 1.69
N MET A 46 10.29 6.92 0.57
CA MET A 46 9.54 6.85 -0.69
C MET A 46 8.26 6.02 -0.54
N LEU A 47 8.34 4.88 0.17
CA LEU A 47 7.17 4.05 0.46
C LEU A 47 6.13 4.78 1.31
N ILE A 48 6.54 5.46 2.38
CA ILE A 48 5.65 6.22 3.26
C ILE A 48 4.90 7.30 2.47
N ARG A 49 5.62 8.08 1.66
CA ARG A 49 5.02 9.11 0.79
C ARG A 49 4.02 8.49 -0.19
N TYR A 50 4.39 7.41 -0.84
CA TYR A 50 3.52 6.71 -1.79
C TYR A 50 2.23 6.23 -1.13
N LEU A 51 2.32 5.65 0.08
CA LEU A 51 1.17 5.15 0.83
C LEU A 51 0.18 6.26 1.20
N VAL A 52 0.70 7.41 1.67
CA VAL A 52 -0.12 8.58 2.04
C VAL A 52 -0.81 9.20 0.82
N GLU A 53 -0.12 9.27 -0.32
CA GLU A 53 -0.63 9.90 -1.53
C GLU A 53 -1.60 9.01 -2.33
N ASN A 54 -1.46 7.68 -2.26
CA ASN A 54 -2.11 6.77 -3.23
C ASN A 54 -2.94 5.65 -2.61
N THR A 55 -2.90 5.46 -1.28
CA THR A 55 -3.54 4.30 -0.64
C THR A 55 -4.20 4.65 0.68
N VAL A 56 -4.92 3.69 1.26
CA VAL A 56 -5.43 3.74 2.64
C VAL A 56 -4.87 2.59 3.47
N ASN A 57 -3.70 2.06 3.08
CA ASN A 57 -3.06 0.91 3.70
C ASN A 57 -2.27 1.32 4.95
N VAL A 58 -3.03 1.55 6.03
CA VAL A 58 -2.52 1.99 7.33
C VAL A 58 -1.55 0.96 7.94
N GLN A 59 -1.75 -0.33 7.69
CA GLN A 59 -0.88 -1.39 8.22
C GLN A 59 0.54 -1.30 7.65
N THR A 60 0.67 -1.14 6.34
CA THR A 60 1.98 -1.02 5.69
C THR A 60 2.64 0.30 6.03
N TYR A 61 1.85 1.37 6.21
CA TYR A 61 2.34 2.66 6.69
C TYR A 61 2.97 2.54 8.08
N ALA A 62 2.27 1.92 9.03
CA ALA A 62 2.80 1.70 10.38
C ALA A 62 4.05 0.80 10.37
N LEU A 63 4.07 -0.26 9.55
CA LEU A 63 5.24 -1.12 9.37
C LEU A 63 6.45 -0.35 8.84
N ALA A 64 6.25 0.50 7.82
CA ALA A 64 7.32 1.29 7.23
C ALA A 64 7.93 2.27 8.24
N HIS A 65 7.08 2.96 9.02
CA HIS A 65 7.53 3.82 10.11
C HIS A 65 8.24 3.06 11.23
N HIS A 66 7.75 1.88 11.61
CA HIS A 66 8.43 1.04 12.61
C HIS A 66 9.83 0.65 12.15
N ARG A 67 9.99 0.23 10.88
CA ARG A 67 11.31 -0.07 10.30
C ARG A 67 12.21 1.16 10.27
N LEU A 68 11.65 2.32 9.90
CA LEU A 68 12.39 3.57 9.86
C LEU A 68 12.88 3.97 11.27
N GLU A 69 12.08 3.76 12.30
CA GLU A 69 12.48 3.99 13.70
C GLU A 69 13.66 3.11 14.14
N LEU A 70 13.63 1.81 13.78
CA LEU A 70 14.72 0.89 14.09
C LEU A 70 16.04 1.33 13.48
N LEU A 71 16.01 1.90 12.27
CA LEU A 71 17.22 2.43 11.61
C LEU A 71 17.76 3.68 12.28
N ARG A 72 16.86 4.55 12.76
CA ARG A 72 17.23 5.73 13.52
C ARG A 72 17.96 5.35 14.81
N GLY A 73 17.45 4.34 15.54
CA GLY A 73 18.07 3.85 16.77
C GLY A 73 19.40 3.09 16.56
N ALA A 74 19.64 2.56 15.37
CA ALA A 74 20.88 1.86 15.02
C ALA A 74 21.99 2.81 14.52
N ALA A 75 21.68 4.06 14.18
CA ALA A 75 22.66 5.03 13.71
C ALA A 75 23.55 5.52 14.88
N PRO A 76 24.89 5.46 14.77
CA PRO A 76 25.77 6.06 15.76
C PRO A 76 25.55 7.58 15.77
N VAL A 77 25.34 8.15 16.96
CA VAL A 77 25.17 9.60 17.18
C VAL A 77 26.40 10.31 16.64
N THR A 78 26.29 10.84 15.42
CA THR A 78 27.31 11.68 14.81
C THR A 78 26.70 13.08 14.75
N GLU A 79 26.99 13.87 15.78
CA GLU A 79 26.58 15.27 15.87
C GLU A 79 27.17 16.03 14.68
N SER A 80 26.31 16.55 13.81
CA SER A 80 26.71 17.50 12.77
C SER A 80 25.96 18.81 13.04
N PRO A 81 26.64 19.85 13.57
CA PRO A 81 25.98 21.11 13.88
C PRO A 81 25.87 21.97 12.62
N GLY A 82 24.64 22.28 12.21
CA GLY A 82 24.36 23.42 11.34
C GLY A 82 23.61 23.09 10.05
N ALA A 83 22.28 23.05 10.14
CA ALA A 83 21.40 23.53 9.07
C ALA A 83 20.02 23.87 9.67
N THR A 84 19.71 25.16 9.77
CA THR A 84 18.36 25.66 10.05
C THR A 84 17.59 25.68 8.73
N PHE A 85 16.44 25.01 8.65
CA PHE A 85 15.21 25.55 8.05
C PHE A 85 13.99 24.69 8.46
N CYS A 86 12.93 25.36 8.91
CA CYS A 86 11.58 24.82 9.16
C CYS A 86 10.84 24.65 7.82
N GLU A 87 9.96 23.66 7.59
CA GLU A 87 8.76 23.26 8.34
C GLU A 87 8.55 21.72 8.25
N ASN A 88 8.50 21.05 9.41
CA ASN A 88 8.09 19.64 9.63
C ASN A 88 8.89 18.47 9.01
N ALA A 89 10.19 18.63 8.71
CA ALA A 89 11.11 17.49 8.51
C ALA A 89 12.58 17.93 8.64
N VAL A 90 13.02 18.30 9.84
CA VAL A 90 14.38 18.86 10.05
C VAL A 90 15.49 17.81 9.87
N ASP A 91 15.17 16.51 9.98
CA ASP A 91 16.19 15.45 9.96
C ASP A 91 16.14 14.54 8.70
N GLY A 92 15.27 14.85 7.73
CA GLY A 92 15.03 13.97 6.58
C GLY A 92 14.50 12.59 6.99
N TRP A 93 13.85 12.49 8.15
CA TRP A 93 13.18 11.30 8.66
C TRP A 93 11.67 11.58 8.70
N ALA A 94 10.87 10.64 8.21
CA ALA A 94 9.41 10.75 8.25
C ALA A 94 8.89 10.40 9.65
N HIS A 95 8.00 11.22 10.21
CA HIS A 95 7.35 10.97 11.49
C HIS A 95 6.01 10.26 11.31
N LEU A 96 5.71 9.33 12.22
CA LEU A 96 4.43 8.63 12.22
C LEU A 96 3.32 9.61 12.59
N ASP A 97 2.29 9.70 11.75
CA ASP A 97 1.09 10.50 11.99
C ASP A 97 -0.06 9.60 12.45
N SER A 98 -0.22 9.47 13.77
CA SER A 98 -1.32 8.69 14.37
C SER A 98 -2.69 9.26 14.02
N GLN A 99 -2.82 10.58 13.86
CA GLN A 99 -4.10 11.20 13.52
C GLN A 99 -4.52 10.85 12.10
N TRP A 100 -3.56 10.83 11.16
CA TRP A 100 -3.79 10.35 9.80
C TRP A 100 -4.22 8.88 9.79
N MET A 101 -3.57 8.02 10.59
CA MET A 101 -3.94 6.60 10.67
C MET A 101 -5.38 6.41 11.12
N ASP A 102 -5.79 7.05 12.22
CA ASP A 102 -7.14 6.92 12.76
C ASP A 102 -8.18 7.42 11.76
N LYS A 103 -7.98 8.63 11.22
CA LYS A 103 -8.90 9.22 10.21
C LYS A 103 -9.00 8.35 8.96
N THR A 104 -7.87 7.85 8.46
CA THR A 104 -7.81 7.03 7.26
C THR A 104 -8.46 5.68 7.48
N SER A 105 -8.18 5.02 8.60
CA SER A 105 -8.79 3.74 8.97
C SER A 105 -10.31 3.85 9.11
N MET A 106 -10.79 4.87 9.82
CA MET A 106 -12.23 5.12 9.97
C MET A 106 -12.90 5.36 8.61
N LYS A 107 -12.33 6.26 7.80
CA LYS A 107 -12.88 6.58 6.47
C LYS A 107 -12.89 5.36 5.55
N ALA A 108 -11.79 4.60 5.51
CA ALA A 108 -11.66 3.42 4.66
C ALA A 108 -12.68 2.33 5.04
N GLN A 109 -12.88 2.11 6.35
CA GLN A 109 -13.87 1.15 6.84
C GLN A 109 -15.31 1.58 6.52
N THR A 110 -15.66 2.84 6.78
CA THR A 110 -17.00 3.36 6.44
C THR A 110 -17.27 3.23 4.94
N GLN A 111 -16.29 3.55 4.09
CA GLN A 111 -16.44 3.38 2.65
C GLN A 111 -16.62 1.90 2.26
N LEU A 112 -15.87 0.99 2.88
CA LEU A 112 -16.02 -0.44 2.66
C LEU A 112 -17.44 -0.93 3.01
N ASP A 113 -17.96 -0.52 4.17
CA ASP A 113 -19.29 -0.93 4.63
C ASP A 113 -20.39 -0.46 3.65
N VAL A 114 -20.26 0.76 3.12
CA VAL A 114 -21.17 1.30 2.09
C VAL A 114 -21.10 0.48 0.80
N LEU A 115 -19.89 0.15 0.33
CA LEU A 115 -19.69 -0.64 -0.89
C LEU A 115 -20.24 -2.07 -0.74
N ILE A 116 -20.06 -2.69 0.44
CA ILE A 116 -20.62 -4.02 0.74
C ILE A 116 -22.15 -3.99 0.75
N ALA A 117 -22.76 -2.97 1.36
CA ALA A 117 -24.21 -2.80 1.35
C ALA A 117 -24.76 -2.66 -0.08
N GLU A 118 -24.09 -1.85 -0.91
CA GLU A 118 -24.46 -1.69 -2.32
C GLU A 118 -24.29 -2.98 -3.13
N PHE A 119 -23.19 -3.72 -2.94
CA PHE A 119 -22.98 -5.01 -3.57
C PHE A 119 -24.10 -6.01 -3.25
N ASN A 120 -24.51 -6.10 -1.97
CA ASN A 120 -25.60 -6.98 -1.56
C ASN A 120 -26.94 -6.56 -2.16
N ARG A 121 -27.25 -5.26 -2.21
CA ARG A 121 -28.45 -4.74 -2.87
C ARG A 121 -28.49 -5.10 -4.36
N GLN A 122 -27.38 -4.90 -5.08
CA GLN A 122 -27.29 -5.24 -6.50
C GLN A 122 -27.41 -6.74 -6.76
N LYS A 123 -26.94 -7.56 -5.81
CA LYS A 123 -27.08 -9.01 -5.86
C LYS A 123 -28.55 -9.44 -5.71
N GLU A 124 -29.30 -8.81 -4.82
CA GLU A 124 -30.74 -9.05 -4.63
C GLU A 124 -31.57 -8.61 -5.84
N GLU A 125 -31.21 -7.49 -6.47
CA GLU A 125 -31.87 -7.00 -7.69
C GLU A 125 -31.60 -7.87 -8.93
N GLY A 126 -30.56 -8.70 -8.90
CA GLY A 126 -30.28 -9.69 -9.95
C GLY A 126 -29.69 -9.10 -11.25
N VAL A 127 -29.24 -7.85 -11.24
CA VAL A 127 -28.66 -7.18 -12.41
C VAL A 127 -27.16 -7.48 -12.50
N LYS A 128 -26.80 -8.49 -13.30
CA LYS A 128 -25.43 -9.02 -13.39
C LYS A 128 -24.33 -7.97 -13.54
N GLU A 129 -24.46 -7.03 -14.47
CA GLU A 129 -23.42 -6.01 -14.70
C GLU A 129 -23.28 -5.03 -13.52
N SER A 130 -24.39 -4.72 -12.83
CA SER A 130 -24.35 -3.89 -11.64
C SER A 130 -23.71 -4.64 -10.46
N THR A 131 -24.06 -5.92 -10.26
CA THR A 131 -23.40 -6.78 -9.26
C THR A 131 -21.90 -6.89 -9.53
N ARG A 132 -21.50 -7.07 -10.80
CA ARG A 132 -20.10 -7.16 -11.20
C ARG A 132 -19.31 -5.88 -10.91
N ARG A 133 -19.91 -4.71 -11.18
CA ARG A 133 -19.27 -3.42 -10.88
C ARG A 133 -19.16 -3.18 -9.37
N ALA A 134 -20.25 -3.38 -8.63
CA ALA A 134 -20.23 -3.23 -7.17
C ALA A 134 -19.22 -4.20 -6.51
N PHE A 135 -19.09 -5.42 -7.04
CA PHE A 135 -18.03 -6.35 -6.63
C PHE A 135 -16.63 -5.77 -6.84
N ASN A 136 -16.38 -5.21 -8.03
CA ASN A 136 -15.09 -4.62 -8.37
C ASN A 136 -14.74 -3.47 -7.42
N ASP A 137 -15.72 -2.64 -7.06
CA ASP A 137 -15.53 -1.53 -6.13
C ASP A 137 -15.14 -2.03 -4.72
N VAL A 138 -15.80 -3.08 -4.22
CA VAL A 138 -15.44 -3.72 -2.94
C VAL A 138 -14.03 -4.32 -3.02
N PHE A 139 -13.70 -4.99 -4.13
CA PHE A 139 -12.39 -5.57 -4.35
C PHE A 139 -11.30 -4.50 -4.35
N GLU A 140 -11.46 -3.43 -5.12
CA GLU A 140 -10.51 -2.32 -5.20
C GLU A 140 -10.31 -1.65 -3.83
N GLN A 141 -11.38 -1.53 -3.03
CA GLN A 141 -11.28 -1.01 -1.66
C GLN A 141 -10.44 -1.93 -0.75
N HIS A 142 -10.63 -3.25 -0.81
CA HIS A 142 -9.78 -4.19 -0.06
C HIS A 142 -8.32 -4.10 -0.49
N ILE A 143 -8.07 -3.99 -1.80
CA ILE A 143 -6.72 -3.74 -2.32
C ILE A 143 -6.18 -2.43 -1.75
N ALA A 144 -6.90 -1.31 -1.84
CA ALA A 144 -6.45 -0.01 -1.33
C ALA A 144 -6.11 -0.01 0.18
N MET A 145 -6.80 -0.83 0.97
CA MET A 145 -6.52 -1.05 2.40
C MET A 145 -5.37 -2.04 2.68
N GLY A 146 -4.85 -2.73 1.67
CA GLY A 146 -3.83 -3.78 1.83
C GLY A 146 -4.36 -5.14 2.27
N GLN A 147 -5.68 -5.35 2.25
CA GLN A 147 -6.34 -6.56 2.71
C GLN A 147 -6.40 -7.62 1.60
N LEU A 148 -5.23 -8.07 1.12
CA LEU A 148 -5.11 -8.96 -0.03
C LEU A 148 -5.80 -10.32 0.16
N GLN A 149 -5.86 -10.82 1.39
CA GLN A 149 -6.54 -12.09 1.69
C GLN A 149 -8.06 -11.98 1.51
N GLU A 150 -8.66 -10.87 1.97
CA GLU A 150 -10.09 -10.63 1.78
C GLU A 150 -10.42 -10.38 0.31
N ALA A 151 -9.58 -9.60 -0.38
CA ALA A 151 -9.67 -9.39 -1.82
C ALA A 151 -9.65 -10.72 -2.61
N ALA A 152 -8.74 -11.64 -2.27
CA ALA A 152 -8.64 -12.96 -2.89
C ALA A 152 -9.85 -13.86 -2.57
N LYS A 153 -10.40 -13.77 -1.36
CA LYS A 153 -11.65 -14.45 -1.01
C LYS A 153 -12.78 -13.97 -1.91
N LEU A 154 -12.96 -12.66 -2.09
CA LEU A 154 -14.00 -12.13 -2.99
C LEU A 154 -13.95 -12.77 -4.37
N TYR A 155 -12.76 -12.89 -4.99
CA TYR A 155 -12.62 -13.57 -6.29
C TYR A 155 -13.10 -15.02 -6.28
N SER A 156 -12.86 -15.72 -5.18
CA SER A 156 -13.25 -17.13 -5.01
C SER A 156 -14.77 -17.31 -4.89
N HIS A 157 -15.52 -16.27 -4.50
CA HIS A 157 -16.97 -16.33 -4.22
C HIS A 157 -17.86 -16.18 -5.47
N GLY A 158 -17.42 -16.64 -6.63
CA GLY A 158 -18.32 -16.80 -7.79
C GLY A 158 -18.51 -15.55 -8.65
N ILE A 159 -17.58 -14.59 -8.68
CA ILE A 159 -17.66 -13.41 -9.58
C ILE A 159 -17.86 -13.78 -11.06
N ARG A 160 -17.44 -14.99 -11.46
CA ARG A 160 -17.63 -15.55 -12.79
C ARG A 160 -19.11 -15.66 -13.18
N GLU A 161 -20.02 -15.82 -12.22
CA GLU A 161 -21.47 -15.95 -12.47
C GLU A 161 -22.11 -14.65 -13.02
N TYR A 162 -21.48 -13.53 -12.70
CA TYR A 162 -21.89 -12.19 -13.14
C TYR A 162 -21.19 -11.75 -14.43
N CYS A 163 -20.26 -12.56 -14.97
CA CYS A 163 -19.59 -12.28 -16.23
C CYS A 163 -20.49 -12.65 -17.42
N THR A 164 -20.75 -11.68 -18.30
CA THR A 164 -21.56 -11.85 -19.53
C THR A 164 -20.73 -11.84 -20.82
N SER A 165 -19.45 -11.49 -20.75
CA SER A 165 -18.54 -11.46 -21.90
C SER A 165 -17.18 -12.07 -21.57
N PRO A 166 -16.43 -12.60 -22.57
CA PRO A 166 -15.06 -13.07 -22.35
C PRO A 166 -14.13 -11.99 -21.78
N LYS A 167 -14.37 -10.70 -22.12
CA LYS A 167 -13.62 -9.59 -21.55
C LYS A 167 -13.76 -9.52 -20.03
N HIS A 168 -14.98 -9.75 -19.51
CA HIS A 168 -15.21 -9.78 -18.06
C HIS A 168 -14.46 -10.93 -17.40
N VAL A 169 -14.45 -12.12 -18.03
CA VAL A 169 -13.71 -13.29 -17.52
C VAL A 169 -12.20 -13.04 -17.47
N ILE A 170 -11.65 -12.35 -18.46
CA ILE A 170 -10.23 -11.99 -18.50
C ILE A 170 -9.92 -10.96 -17.39
N GLN A 171 -10.73 -9.92 -17.26
CA GLN A 171 -10.52 -8.87 -16.24
C GLN A 171 -10.56 -9.41 -14.82
N VAL A 172 -11.44 -10.38 -14.52
CA VAL A 172 -11.51 -11.00 -13.19
C VAL A 172 -10.44 -12.06 -12.94
N ALA A 173 -9.62 -12.39 -13.93
CA ALA A 173 -8.53 -13.37 -13.82
C ALA A 173 -7.14 -12.71 -13.75
N GLN A 174 -7.06 -11.39 -13.91
CA GLN A 174 -5.84 -10.58 -13.84
C GLN A 174 -5.67 -9.98 -12.45
#